data_AF-A0AAE1AAB0-F1
#
_entry.id   AF-A0AAE1AAB0-F1
#
_cell.length_a   1.000
_cell.length_b   1.000
_cell.length_c   1.000
_cell.angle_alpha   90.00
_cell.angle_beta   90.00
_cell.angle_gamma   90.00
#
_symmetry.space_group_name_H-M   'P 1'
#
loop_
_entity.id
_entity.type
_entity.pdbx_description
1 polymer ?
#
loop_
_entity_poly.entity_id
_entity_poly.type
_entity_poly.pdbx_seq_one_letter_code
_entity_poly.pdbx_strand_id
1 'polypeptide(L)' 'RVVVLVQSEGVIVLVQSEGVIVLVQSEGVIVLVQSESVVVLVQSERVVVLVQLERVVVLVQSEGVVV' A
#
# COMPACT_ATOMS: atom_id res chain seq x y z
N ARG A 1 -14.82 3.39 -3.79
CA ARG A 1 -14.79 2.02 -3.23
C ARG A 1 -13.72 1.94 -2.15
N VAL A 2 -13.95 1.21 -1.06
CA VAL A 2 -12.94 1.02 0.01
C VAL A 2 -12.45 -0.42 -0.02
N VAL A 3 -11.13 -0.61 0.05
CA VAL A 3 -10.48 -1.92 0.17
C VAL A 3 -9.63 -1.93 1.43
N VAL A 4 -9.81 -2.95 2.26
CA VAL A 4 -9.03 -3.16 3.49
C VAL A 4 -8.43 -4.55 3.43
N LEU A 5 -7.11 -4.65 3.58
CA LEU A 5 -6.40 -5.93 3.68
C LEU A 5 -5.49 -5.94 4.90
N VAL A 6 -5.50 -7.06 5.60
CA VAL A 6 -4.63 -7.34 6.75
C VAL A 6 -3.97 -8.69 6.51
N GLN A 7 -2.65 -8.72 6.54
CA GLN A 7 -1.89 -9.93 6.26
C GLN A 7 -0.60 -9.94 7.09
N SER A 8 -0.20 -11.08 7.65
CA SER A 8 1.06 -11.18 8.39
C SER A 8 2.25 -11.16 7.43
N GLU A 9 2.22 -12.04 6.43
CA GLU A 9 3.32 -12.29 5.50
C GLU A 9 2.85 -12.47 4.07
N GLY A 10 3.63 -11.98 3.10
CA GLY A 10 3.46 -12.29 1.68
C GLY A 10 3.45 -11.08 0.76
N VAL A 11 2.86 -11.25 -0.43
CA VAL A 11 2.87 -10.24 -1.49
C VAL A 11 1.45 -9.72 -1.74
N ILE A 12 1.31 -8.39 -1.77
CA ILE A 12 0.06 -7.72 -2.15
C ILE A 12 0.29 -6.93 -3.44
N VAL A 13 -0.57 -7.17 -4.44
CA VAL A 13 -0.60 -6.40 -5.69
C VAL A 13 -2.00 -5.84 -5.87
N LEU A 14 -2.13 -4.52 -5.95
CA LEU A 14 -3.42 -3.86 -6.21
C LEU A 14 -3.32 -2.85 -7.35
N VAL A 15 -4.34 -2.89 -8.21
CA VAL A 15 -4.56 -1.91 -9.27
C VAL A 15 -5.95 -1.31 -9.07
N GLN A 16 -6.03 0.00 -8.93
CA GLN A 16 -7.29 0.69 -8.66
C GLN A 16 -7.32 2.05 -9.34
N SER A 17 -8.40 2.33 -10.09
CA SER A 17 -8.71 3.69 -10.53
C SER A 17 -9.17 4.48 -9.31
N GLU A 18 -10.40 4.40 -8.80
CA GLU A 18 -10.85 5.34 -7.76
C GLU A 18 -11.19 4.71 -6.40
N GLY A 19 -11.05 5.46 -5.30
CA GLY A 19 -11.50 5.06 -3.96
C GLY A 19 -10.53 5.27 -2.78
N VAL A 20 -10.44 4.28 -1.90
CA VAL A 20 -9.55 4.28 -0.73
C VAL A 20 -8.98 2.87 -0.51
N ILE A 21 -7.69 2.77 -0.22
CA ILE A 21 -7.00 1.53 0.13
C ILE A 21 -6.38 1.68 1.53
N VAL A 22 -6.62 0.70 2.39
CA VAL A 22 -5.95 0.56 3.69
C VAL A 22 -5.28 -0.81 3.75
N LEU A 23 -3.94 -0.83 3.87
CA LEU A 23 -3.18 -2.07 4.03
C LEU A 23 -2.44 -2.06 5.37
N VAL A 24 -2.60 -3.15 6.11
CA VAL A 24 -1.80 -3.43 7.31
C VAL A 24 -1.08 -4.75 7.08
N GLN A 25 0.24 -4.71 7.21
CA GLN A 25 1.02 -5.89 6.88
C GLN A 25 2.23 -5.96 7.85
N SER A 26 2.70 -7.14 8.29
CA SER A 26 3.99 -7.29 9.05
C SER A 26 5.30 -7.47 8.23
N GLU A 27 5.50 -8.59 7.49
CA GLU A 27 6.62 -8.81 6.52
C GLU A 27 6.26 -9.14 5.03
N GLY A 28 7.08 -8.74 4.04
CA GLY A 28 6.84 -9.00 2.60
C GLY A 28 6.88 -7.80 1.64
N VAL A 29 6.07 -7.83 0.57
CA VAL A 29 6.14 -6.84 -0.53
C VAL A 29 4.76 -6.31 -0.92
N ILE A 30 4.66 -4.99 -1.13
CA ILE A 30 3.45 -4.33 -1.63
C ILE A 30 3.73 -3.63 -2.96
N VAL A 31 2.90 -3.88 -3.97
CA VAL A 31 2.92 -3.17 -5.26
C VAL A 31 1.56 -2.53 -5.51
N LEU A 32 1.55 -1.22 -5.74
CA LEU A 32 0.35 -0.42 -5.92
C LEU A 32 0.42 0.42 -7.19
N VAL A 33 -0.60 0.28 -8.05
CA VAL A 33 -0.76 1.08 -9.28
C VAL A 33 -2.11 1.79 -9.27
N GLN A 34 -2.12 3.12 -9.24
CA GLN A 34 -3.35 3.86 -8.89
C GLN A 34 -3.48 5.28 -9.52
N SER A 35 -4.72 5.77 -9.78
CA SER A 35 -5.05 7.15 -10.28
C SER A 35 -6.31 7.79 -9.63
N GLU A 36 -6.27 8.90 -8.88
CA GLU A 36 -7.35 9.42 -7.94
C GLU A 36 -7.91 8.52 -6.76
N SER A 37 -7.22 8.29 -5.64
CA SER A 37 -7.64 7.45 -4.47
C SER A 37 -6.69 7.54 -3.29
N VAL A 38 -7.21 7.59 -2.08
CA VAL A 38 -6.37 7.68 -0.88
C VAL A 38 -5.75 6.33 -0.51
N VAL A 39 -4.47 6.34 -0.10
CA VAL A 39 -3.77 5.14 0.39
C VAL A 39 -3.29 5.34 1.81
N VAL A 40 -3.55 4.35 2.67
CA VAL A 40 -2.97 4.24 4.01
C VAL A 40 -2.26 2.91 4.15
N LEU A 41 -0.96 2.94 4.43
CA LEU A 41 -0.14 1.76 4.65
C LEU A 41 0.48 1.76 6.05
N VAL A 42 0.35 0.65 6.76
CA VAL A 42 1.02 0.41 8.05
C VAL A 42 1.81 -0.89 7.95
N GLN A 43 3.13 -0.80 8.15
CA GLN A 43 4.06 -1.88 7.83
C GLN A 43 5.22 -2.00 8.82
N SER A 44 5.83 -3.20 8.92
CA SER A 44 6.95 -3.46 9.82
C SER A 44 8.29 -3.75 9.13
N GLU A 45 8.40 -4.75 8.26
CA GLU A 45 9.66 -5.08 7.54
C GLU A 45 9.40 -5.41 6.06
N ARG A 46 9.47 -4.41 5.16
CA ARG A 46 8.98 -4.58 3.77
C ARG A 46 9.61 -3.76 2.67
N VAL A 47 9.29 -4.17 1.43
CA VAL A 47 9.44 -3.32 0.24
C VAL A 47 8.08 -2.87 -0.26
N VAL A 48 7.94 -1.58 -0.56
CA VAL A 48 6.74 -0.97 -1.15
C VAL A 48 7.10 -0.34 -2.50
N VAL A 49 6.31 -0.63 -3.53
CA VAL A 49 6.42 0.00 -4.86
C VAL A 49 5.13 0.73 -5.17
N LEU A 50 5.22 2.04 -5.43
CA LEU A 50 4.06 2.90 -5.66
C LEU A 50 4.14 3.62 -7.01
N VAL A 51 3.12 3.41 -7.86
CA VAL A 51 2.94 4.16 -9.11
C VAL A 51 1.65 4.96 -9.05
N GLN A 52 1.74 6.30 -9.11
CA GLN A 52 0.61 7.20 -8.86
C GLN A 52 0.61 8.44 -9.76
N LEU A 53 -0.59 8.94 -10.09
CA LEU A 53 -0.79 10.14 -10.93
C LEU A 53 -1.30 11.37 -10.16
N GLU A 54 -2.33 11.28 -9.30
CA GLU A 54 -2.88 12.43 -8.54
C GLU A 54 -3.53 11.98 -7.23
N ARG A 55 -2.96 12.31 -6.03
CA ARG A 55 -3.33 11.64 -4.76
C ARG A 55 -2.68 12.02 -3.42
N VAL A 56 -3.27 11.47 -2.33
CA VAL A 56 -2.77 11.45 -0.95
C VAL A 56 -2.33 10.04 -0.53
N VAL A 57 -1.14 9.93 0.06
CA VAL A 57 -0.54 8.69 0.58
C VAL A 57 -0.09 8.92 2.01
N VAL A 58 -0.46 8.00 2.90
CA VAL A 58 0.06 7.95 4.27
C VAL A 58 0.79 6.62 4.46
N LEU A 59 2.08 6.69 4.76
CA LEU A 59 2.93 5.53 5.00
C LEU A 59 3.47 5.56 6.42
N VAL A 60 3.30 4.46 7.14
CA VAL A 60 3.94 4.22 8.44
C VAL A 60 4.71 2.91 8.31
N GLN A 61 6.03 2.98 8.47
CA GLN A 61 6.92 1.83 8.37
C GLN A 61 7.98 1.86 9.48
N SER A 62 8.30 0.72 10.07
CA SER A 62 9.44 0.60 10.99
C SER A 62 10.75 0.27 10.26
N GLU A 63 10.74 -0.70 9.36
CA GLU A 63 11.88 -1.07 8.51
C GLU A 63 11.41 -1.38 7.08
N GLY A 64 12.20 -0.97 6.08
CA GLY A 64 11.85 -1.21 4.69
C GLY A 64 12.31 -0.16 3.68
N VAL A 65 12.01 -0.44 2.41
CA VAL A 65 12.32 0.45 1.28
C VAL A 65 11.03 0.80 0.54
N VAL A 66 10.83 2.09 0.27
CA VAL A 66 9.75 2.58 -0.59
C VAL A 66 10.36 3.05 -1.90
N VAL A 67 9.81 2.56 -3.02
CA VAL A 67 10.22 2.87 -4.39
C VAL A 67 9.06 3.47 -5.16
#